data_AF-A0A1T5D1E1-F1
#
_entry.id   AF-A0A1T5D1E1-F1
#
_cell.length_a   1.000
_cell.length_b   1.000
_cell.length_c   1.000
_cell.angle_alpha   90.00
_cell.angle_beta   90.00
_cell.angle_gamma   90.00
#
_symmetry.space_group_name_H-M   'P 1'
#
loop_
_entity.id
_entity.type
_entity.pdbx_description
1 polymer ?
#
loop_
_entity_poly.entity_id
_entity_poly.type
_entity_poly.pdbx_seq_one_letter_code
_entity_poly.pdbx_strand_id
1 'polypeptide(L)'
;MAIQTSPLFAGFRGSVNRQLLFRQCGGRTVVSSFPDRSKVIYSERQKHAQKRFSEAIAFARVVIKEPGLKDIYSVKASLLGFRSAWNLAIAEFMSAEPLGVKKKKIRFDRSIITNSLGWKVPVKLYKLDEEAVKVVLKVPERLKTTFLRDHVQFIRLRESVRGKPHLVPV
;
A
#
# COMPACT_ATOMS: atom_id res chain seq x y z
N MET A 1 -29.03 14.08 8.02
CA MET A 1 -28.28 13.01 8.72
C MET A 1 -27.67 13.64 9.95
N ALA A 2 -27.87 13.05 11.13
CA ALA A 2 -27.31 13.57 12.38
C ALA A 2 -26.36 12.53 12.98
N ILE A 3 -25.20 12.99 13.46
CA ILE A 3 -24.24 12.16 14.20
C ILE A 3 -24.49 12.43 15.68
N GLN A 4 -24.78 11.37 16.44
CA GLN A 4 -25.09 11.47 17.86
C GLN A 4 -24.04 10.68 18.66
N THR A 5 -23.51 11.31 19.70
CA THR A 5 -22.53 10.72 20.64
C THR A 5 -23.14 10.48 22.02
N SER A 6 -24.43 10.79 22.19
CA SER A 6 -25.10 10.60 23.48
C SER A 6 -25.09 9.12 23.88
N PRO A 7 -24.74 8.79 25.14
CA PRO A 7 -24.82 7.43 25.67
C PRO A 7 -26.21 6.81 25.52
N LEU A 8 -27.27 7.62 25.46
CA LEU A 8 -28.65 7.16 25.26
C LEU A 8 -28.84 6.39 23.94
N PHE A 9 -28.09 6.74 22.91
CA PHE A 9 -28.16 6.08 21.60
C PHE A 9 -27.00 5.09 21.38
N ALA A 10 -26.20 4.82 22.41
CA ALA A 10 -25.12 3.85 22.35
C ALA A 10 -25.72 2.44 22.19
N GLY A 11 -25.21 1.68 21.22
CA GLY A 11 -25.68 0.32 20.94
C GLY A 11 -26.95 0.23 20.08
N PHE A 12 -27.66 1.34 19.85
CA PHE A 12 -28.84 1.34 18.96
C PHE A 12 -28.42 1.00 17.52
N ARG A 13 -29.13 0.05 16.90
CA ARG A 13 -28.88 -0.45 15.54
C ARG A 13 -30.21 -0.76 14.86
N GLY A 14 -30.24 -0.67 13.53
CA GLY A 14 -31.40 -1.08 12.74
C GLY A 14 -32.41 0.04 12.53
N SER A 15 -33.62 -0.32 12.08
CA SER A 15 -34.66 0.64 11.73
C SER A 15 -35.75 0.72 12.78
N VAL A 16 -36.20 1.93 13.08
CA VAL A 16 -37.39 2.18 13.90
C VAL A 16 -38.51 2.62 12.98
N ASN A 17 -39.59 1.82 12.93
CA ASN A 17 -40.80 2.05 12.14
C ASN A 17 -40.57 2.44 10.67
N ARG A 18 -39.44 2.03 10.07
CA ARG A 18 -39.03 2.44 8.72
C ARG A 18 -39.07 3.97 8.50
N GLN A 19 -38.90 4.74 9.57
CA GLN A 19 -38.78 6.20 9.54
C GLN A 19 -37.36 6.62 9.88
N LEU A 20 -36.76 5.96 10.87
CA LEU A 20 -35.40 6.22 11.32
C LEU A 20 -34.52 4.98 11.14
N LEU A 21 -33.25 5.22 10.85
CA LEU A 21 -32.23 4.20 10.70
C LEU A 21 -31.01 4.57 11.54
N PHE A 22 -30.64 3.68 12.45
CA PHE A 22 -29.49 3.80 13.35
C PHE A 22 -28.35 2.94 12.83
N ARG A 23 -27.21 3.56 12.54
CA ARG A 23 -25.98 2.88 12.06
C ARG A 23 -24.83 3.16 13.00
N GLN A 24 -24.05 2.12 13.28
CA GLN A 24 -22.79 2.26 14.04
C GLN A 24 -21.64 2.41 13.04
N CYS A 25 -20.95 3.55 13.09
CA CYS A 25 -19.83 3.86 12.20
C CYS A 25 -18.67 4.43 13.02
N GLY A 26 -17.55 3.71 13.08
CA GLY A 26 -16.35 4.17 13.80
C GLY A 26 -16.59 4.50 15.27
N GLY A 27 -17.43 3.72 15.96
CA GLY A 27 -17.77 3.93 17.37
C GLY A 27 -18.81 5.03 17.64
N ARG A 28 -19.45 5.57 16.59
CA ARG A 28 -20.49 6.61 16.71
C ARG A 28 -21.82 6.11 16.17
N THR A 29 -22.91 6.60 16.75
CA THR A 29 -24.26 6.35 16.25
C THR A 29 -24.65 7.43 15.23
N VAL A 30 -24.88 7.02 13.99
CA VAL A 30 -25.39 7.87 12.91
C VAL A 30 -26.88 7.62 12.76
N VAL A 31 -27.68 8.67 12.86
CA VAL A 31 -29.14 8.64 12.70
C VAL A 31 -29.50 9.28 11.36
N SER A 32 -30.21 8.53 10.52
CA SER A 32 -30.73 9.01 9.25
C SER A 32 -32.21 8.66 9.11
N SER A 33 -32.90 9.37 8.20
CA SER A 33 -34.19 8.90 7.70
C SER A 33 -34.00 7.53 7.03
N PHE A 34 -35.02 6.69 7.09
CA PHE A 34 -35.03 5.42 6.36
C PHE A 34 -35.08 5.71 4.86
N PRO A 35 -34.20 5.07 4.05
CA PRO A 35 -34.17 5.33 2.62
C PRO A 35 -35.42 4.78 1.93
N ASP A 36 -36.15 5.64 1.22
CA ASP A 36 -37.17 5.18 0.29
C ASP A 36 -36.50 4.66 -1.00
N ARG A 37 -36.78 3.40 -1.34
CA ARG A 37 -36.27 2.71 -2.54
C ARG A 37 -37.38 2.29 -3.49
N SER A 38 -38.64 2.61 -3.19
CA SER A 38 -39.82 2.15 -3.94
C SER A 38 -39.84 2.60 -5.40
N LYS A 39 -39.32 3.80 -5.68
CA LYS A 39 -39.29 4.40 -7.02
C LYS A 39 -37.94 4.28 -7.73
N VAL A 40 -37.00 3.49 -7.18
CA VAL A 40 -35.66 3.38 -7.76
C VAL A 40 -35.67 2.40 -8.92
N ILE A 41 -35.53 2.92 -10.14
CA ILE A 41 -35.38 2.13 -11.36
C ILE A 41 -33.90 2.08 -11.72
N TYR A 42 -33.32 0.88 -11.77
CA TYR A 42 -31.92 0.69 -12.14
C TYR A 42 -31.75 0.64 -13.66
N SER A 43 -30.71 1.32 -14.17
CA SER A 43 -30.27 1.17 -15.56
C SER A 43 -29.64 -0.21 -15.80
N GLU A 44 -29.54 -0.63 -17.06
CA GLU A 44 -28.90 -1.91 -17.41
C GLU A 44 -27.46 -2.00 -16.94
N ARG A 45 -26.69 -0.91 -17.08
CA ARG A 45 -25.31 -0.82 -16.56
C ARG A 45 -25.25 -1.03 -15.05
N GLN A 46 -26.22 -0.48 -14.31
CA GLN A 46 -26.30 -0.67 -12.85
C GLN A 46 -26.65 -2.12 -12.50
N LYS A 47 -27.60 -2.74 -13.21
CA LYS A 47 -27.94 -4.16 -13.02
C LYS A 47 -26.74 -5.06 -13.30
N HIS A 48 -26.01 -4.80 -14.38
CA HIS A 48 -24.80 -5.54 -14.73
C HIS A 48 -23.71 -5.40 -13.66
N ALA A 49 -23.46 -4.18 -13.17
CA ALA A 49 -22.51 -3.95 -12.09
C ALA A 49 -22.92 -4.65 -10.78
N GLN A 50 -24.21 -4.65 -10.43
CA GLN A 50 -24.73 -5.37 -9.27
C GLN A 50 -24.55 -6.88 -9.41
N LYS A 51 -24.84 -7.44 -10.58
CA LYS A 51 -24.62 -8.87 -10.88
C LYS A 51 -23.15 -9.24 -10.73
N ARG A 52 -22.25 -8.48 -11.37
CA ARG A 52 -20.80 -8.69 -11.28
C ARG A 52 -20.29 -8.61 -9.84
N PHE A 53 -20.80 -7.66 -9.05
CA PHE A 53 -20.45 -7.56 -7.63
C PHE A 53 -20.98 -8.73 -6.81
N SER A 54 -22.17 -9.26 -7.12
CA SER A 54 -22.71 -10.48 -6.50
C SER A 54 -21.82 -11.69 -6.77
N GLU A 55 -21.32 -11.83 -8.00
CA GLU A 55 -20.37 -12.87 -8.37
C GLU A 55 -19.04 -12.70 -7.62
N ALA A 56 -18.54 -11.47 -7.47
CA ALA A 56 -17.35 -11.17 -6.68
C ALA A 56 -17.50 -11.58 -5.20
N ILE A 57 -18.69 -11.36 -4.62
CA ILE A 57 -19.01 -11.81 -3.25
C ILE A 57 -18.99 -13.33 -3.16
N ALA A 58 -19.56 -14.04 -4.14
CA ALA A 58 -19.55 -15.50 -4.18
C ALA A 58 -18.11 -16.04 -4.24
N PHE A 59 -17.27 -15.45 -5.10
CA PHE A 59 -15.85 -15.76 -5.18
C PHE A 59 -15.13 -15.55 -3.83
N ALA A 60 -15.32 -14.38 -3.20
CA ALA A 60 -14.70 -14.09 -1.91
C ALA A 60 -15.15 -15.04 -0.79
N ARG A 61 -16.38 -15.58 -0.84
CA ARG A 61 -16.86 -16.61 0.10
C ARG A 61 -16.08 -17.90 -0.05
N VAL A 62 -15.81 -18.33 -1.29
CA VAL A 62 -15.01 -19.54 -1.57
C VAL A 62 -13.59 -19.36 -1.02
N VAL A 63 -12.96 -18.23 -1.32
CA VAL A 63 -11.59 -17.91 -0.85
C VAL A 63 -11.46 -17.97 0.67
N ILE A 64 -12.47 -17.51 1.42
CA ILE A 64 -12.42 -17.55 2.89
C ILE A 64 -12.75 -18.94 3.44
N LYS A 65 -13.59 -19.70 2.75
CA LYS A 65 -14.00 -21.04 3.20
C LYS A 65 -12.83 -22.02 3.15
N GLU A 66 -11.97 -21.89 2.15
CA GLU A 66 -10.78 -22.73 2.03
C GLU A 66 -9.59 -22.14 2.82
N PRO A 67 -9.06 -22.86 3.83
CA PRO A 67 -8.04 -22.31 4.72
C PRO A 67 -6.73 -21.94 3.99
N GLY A 68 -6.27 -22.78 3.06
CA GLY A 68 -5.04 -22.50 2.29
C GLY A 68 -5.15 -21.24 1.43
N LEU A 69 -6.28 -21.05 0.74
CA LEU A 69 -6.52 -19.84 -0.04
C LEU A 69 -6.65 -18.60 0.85
N LYS A 70 -7.35 -18.73 1.99
CA LYS A 70 -7.50 -17.64 2.94
C LYS A 70 -6.14 -17.13 3.43
N ASP A 71 -5.21 -18.02 3.76
CA ASP A 71 -3.89 -17.65 4.25
C ASP A 71 -3.08 -16.92 3.17
N ILE A 72 -3.08 -17.44 1.93
CA ILE A 72 -2.44 -16.78 0.78
C ILE A 72 -3.01 -15.37 0.57
N TYR A 73 -4.35 -15.23 0.55
CA TYR A 73 -5.00 -13.93 0.38
C TYR A 73 -4.80 -13.01 1.58
N SER A 74 -4.56 -13.53 2.79
CA SER A 74 -4.25 -12.72 3.97
C SER A 74 -2.86 -12.08 3.88
N VAL A 75 -1.87 -12.84 3.41
CA VAL A 75 -0.51 -12.37 3.15
C VAL A 75 -0.53 -11.34 2.02
N LYS A 76 -1.18 -11.67 0.90
CA LYS A 76 -1.34 -10.77 -0.24
C LYS A 76 -2.08 -9.48 0.15
N ALA A 77 -3.11 -9.56 1.00
CA ALA A 77 -3.84 -8.39 1.48
C ALA A 77 -2.94 -7.46 2.29
N SER A 78 -2.11 -8.01 3.17
CA SER A 78 -1.13 -7.25 3.96
C SER A 78 -0.10 -6.54 3.08
N LEU A 79 0.43 -7.23 2.06
CA LEU A 79 1.40 -6.67 1.10
C LEU A 79 0.81 -5.50 0.30
N LEU A 80 -0.41 -5.66 -0.20
CA LEU A 80 -1.09 -4.67 -1.03
C LEU A 80 -1.81 -3.57 -0.23
N GLY A 81 -1.83 -3.67 1.10
CA GLY A 81 -2.44 -2.69 2.00
C GLY A 81 -3.98 -2.75 2.04
N PHE A 82 -4.56 -3.95 1.89
CA PHE A 82 -5.98 -4.21 2.11
C PHE A 82 -6.23 -4.58 3.57
N ARG A 83 -7.43 -4.28 4.08
CA ARG A 83 -7.82 -4.57 5.48
C ARG A 83 -8.02 -6.06 5.75
N SER A 84 -8.34 -6.85 4.74
CA SER A 84 -8.68 -8.27 4.89
C SER A 84 -8.55 -9.03 3.57
N ALA A 85 -8.37 -10.34 3.67
CA ALA A 85 -8.41 -11.27 2.53
C ALA A 85 -9.71 -11.15 1.71
N TRP A 86 -10.86 -10.97 2.39
CA TRP A 86 -12.17 -10.71 1.77
C TRP A 86 -12.13 -9.52 0.80
N ASN A 87 -11.65 -8.38 1.29
CA ASN A 87 -11.65 -7.14 0.52
C ASN A 87 -10.70 -7.24 -0.67
N LEU A 88 -9.59 -7.96 -0.50
CA LEU A 88 -8.67 -8.23 -1.60
C LEU A 88 -9.32 -9.13 -2.66
N ALA A 89 -9.96 -10.24 -2.28
CA ALA A 89 -10.60 -11.17 -3.22
C ALA A 89 -11.69 -10.48 -4.06
N ILE A 90 -12.51 -9.63 -3.44
CA ILE A 90 -13.50 -8.83 -4.16
C ILE A 90 -12.81 -7.86 -5.12
N ALA A 91 -11.77 -7.15 -4.67
CA ALA A 91 -11.06 -6.18 -5.51
C ALA A 91 -10.39 -6.86 -6.71
N GLU A 92 -9.84 -8.05 -6.51
CA GLU A 92 -9.19 -8.83 -7.56
C GLU A 92 -10.19 -9.27 -8.63
N PHE A 93 -11.37 -9.79 -8.24
CA PHE A 93 -12.43 -10.14 -9.18
C PHE A 93 -12.99 -8.91 -9.93
N MET A 94 -13.06 -7.77 -9.24
CA MET A 94 -13.59 -6.53 -9.81
C MET A 94 -12.57 -5.75 -10.66
N SER A 95 -11.30 -6.11 -10.62
CA SER A 95 -10.25 -5.52 -11.46
C SER A 95 -10.14 -6.26 -12.78
N ALA A 96 -9.91 -5.52 -13.87
CA ALA A 96 -9.59 -6.11 -15.17
C ALA A 96 -8.09 -6.50 -15.28
N GLU A 97 -7.25 -5.89 -14.44
CA GLU A 97 -5.80 -6.06 -14.42
C GLU A 97 -5.32 -6.58 -13.05
N PRO A 98 -4.16 -7.25 -12.98
CA PRO A 98 -3.61 -7.71 -11.72
C PRO A 98 -3.33 -6.54 -10.77
N LEU A 99 -3.65 -6.73 -9.48
CA LEU A 99 -3.46 -5.70 -8.47
C LEU A 99 -1.96 -5.47 -8.20
N GLY A 100 -1.48 -4.28 -8.53
CA GLY A 100 -0.10 -3.85 -8.24
C GLY A 100 0.11 -3.39 -6.79
N VAL A 101 1.35 -3.47 -6.31
CA VAL A 101 1.74 -2.95 -4.99
C VAL A 101 1.53 -1.44 -4.96
N LYS A 102 0.73 -0.95 -3.99
CA LYS A 102 0.57 0.49 -3.80
C LYS A 102 1.91 1.08 -3.36
N LYS A 103 2.48 1.95 -4.19
CA LYS A 103 3.66 2.76 -3.83
C LYS A 103 3.30 3.59 -2.60
N LYS A 104 3.77 3.21 -1.41
CA LYS A 104 3.61 4.05 -0.22
C LYS A 104 4.37 5.34 -0.48
N LYS A 105 3.66 6.48 -0.54
CA LYS A 105 4.29 7.80 -0.47
C LYS A 105 4.91 7.92 0.92
N ILE A 106 6.17 7.54 1.06
CA ILE A 106 6.95 7.80 2.27
C ILE A 106 7.01 9.33 2.39
N ARG A 107 6.49 9.88 3.49
CA ARG A 107 6.70 11.29 3.80
C ARG A 107 8.18 11.45 4.08
N PHE A 108 8.88 12.18 3.23
CA PHE A 108 10.28 12.50 3.44
C PHE A 108 10.39 13.33 4.71
N ASP A 109 10.92 12.76 5.78
CA ASP A 109 11.50 13.58 6.84
C ASP A 109 12.83 14.10 6.31
N ARG A 110 12.99 15.41 6.26
CA ARG A 110 14.26 16.02 5.84
C ARG A 110 15.27 15.83 6.98
N SER A 111 15.96 14.69 7.01
CA SER A 111 17.08 14.52 7.92
C SER A 111 18.23 15.41 7.46
N ILE A 112 18.59 16.38 8.29
CA ILE A 112 19.80 17.19 8.15
C ILE A 112 20.93 16.40 8.79
N ILE A 113 21.97 16.06 8.03
CA ILE A 113 23.19 15.44 8.58
C ILE A 113 24.26 16.52 8.65
N THR A 114 24.98 16.59 9.77
CA THR A 114 26.13 17.48 9.95
C THR A 114 27.41 16.72 9.58
N ASN A 115 28.15 17.23 8.60
CA ASN A 115 29.47 16.77 8.21
C ASN A 115 30.48 17.04 9.36
N SER A 116 31.60 16.30 9.45
CA SER A 116 32.72 16.54 10.37
C SER A 116 33.29 17.99 10.35
N LEU A 117 33.06 18.74 9.27
CA LEU A 117 33.34 20.16 9.08
C LEU A 117 32.22 21.11 9.56
N GLY A 118 31.18 20.58 10.23
CA GLY A 118 30.07 21.36 10.79
C GLY A 118 28.98 21.78 9.80
N TRP A 119 29.08 21.39 8.53
CA TRP A 119 28.10 21.77 7.51
C TRP A 119 26.85 20.90 7.54
N LYS A 120 25.68 21.56 7.53
CA LYS A 120 24.37 20.92 7.48
C LYS A 120 23.99 20.58 6.03
N VAL A 121 24.05 19.31 5.68
CA VAL A 121 23.66 18.83 4.34
C VAL A 121 22.28 18.16 4.45
N PRO A 122 21.28 18.59 3.67
CA PRO A 122 20.01 17.89 3.60
C PRO A 122 20.19 16.58 2.82
N VAL A 123 20.03 15.44 3.49
CA VAL A 123 20.17 14.11 2.87
C VAL A 123 18.81 13.44 2.79
N LYS A 124 18.53 12.79 1.65
CA LYS A 124 17.37 11.90 1.47
C LYS A 124 17.82 10.47 1.69
N LEU A 125 17.38 9.86 2.78
CA LEU A 125 17.57 8.42 3.02
C LEU A 125 16.47 7.64 2.30
N TYR A 126 16.83 6.57 1.61
CA TYR A 126 15.91 5.58 1.07
C TYR A 126 16.17 4.25 1.77
N LYS A 127 15.11 3.56 2.21
CA LYS A 127 15.23 2.13 2.54
C LYS A 127 15.16 1.36 1.22
N LEU A 128 16.25 0.69 0.88
CA LEU A 128 16.35 -0.15 -0.30
C LEU A 128 15.96 -1.56 0.13
N ASP A 129 14.82 -2.04 -0.35
CA ASP A 129 14.44 -3.43 -0.17
C ASP A 129 15.32 -4.28 -1.12
N GLU A 130 16.40 -4.79 -0.52
CA GLU A 130 17.19 -6.02 -0.78
C GLU A 130 17.94 -6.33 -2.08
N GLU A 131 17.87 -5.59 -3.20
CA GLU A 131 18.79 -5.87 -4.34
C GLU A 131 19.54 -4.62 -4.85
N ALA A 132 20.82 -4.55 -4.49
CA ALA A 132 21.89 -3.64 -4.97
C ALA A 132 21.73 -2.12 -4.71
N VAL A 133 22.47 -1.61 -3.71
CA VAL A 133 22.54 -0.17 -3.36
C VAL A 133 23.36 0.62 -4.38
N LYS A 134 22.68 1.46 -5.18
CA LYS A 134 23.30 2.64 -5.82
C LYS A 134 23.00 3.89 -4.99
N VAL A 135 24.01 4.42 -4.30
CA VAL A 135 23.95 5.73 -3.66
C VAL A 135 24.21 6.80 -4.72
N VAL A 136 23.18 7.54 -5.13
CA VAL A 136 23.33 8.70 -6.02
C VAL A 136 23.48 9.97 -5.17
N LEU A 137 24.72 10.42 -5.00
CA LEU A 137 25.02 11.71 -4.37
C LEU A 137 24.80 12.84 -5.39
N LYS A 138 23.75 13.64 -5.21
CA LYS A 138 23.57 14.86 -6.01
C LYS A 138 24.33 16.01 -5.36
N VAL A 139 25.59 16.18 -5.78
CA VAL A 139 26.47 17.27 -5.34
C VAL A 139 26.07 18.56 -6.09
N PRO A 140 25.83 19.69 -5.40
CA PRO A 140 25.55 20.97 -6.05
C PRO A 140 26.76 21.45 -6.87
N GLU A 141 26.53 22.08 -8.02
CA GLU A 141 27.58 22.46 -8.99
C GLU A 141 28.71 23.30 -8.40
N ARG A 142 28.42 24.10 -7.38
CA ARG A 142 29.38 24.95 -6.68
C ARG A 142 30.45 24.18 -5.90
N LEU A 143 30.24 22.89 -5.63
CA LEU A 143 31.19 22.02 -4.90
C LEU A 143 31.96 21.08 -5.85
N LYS A 144 31.62 21.02 -7.14
CA LYS A 144 32.26 20.11 -8.11
C LYS A 144 33.75 20.42 -8.31
N THR A 145 34.12 21.70 -8.26
CA THR A 145 35.50 22.16 -8.51
C THR A 145 36.45 21.84 -7.37
N THR A 146 35.96 21.75 -6.13
CA THR A 146 36.77 21.48 -4.93
C THR A 146 36.88 19.98 -4.64
N PHE A 147 35.85 19.20 -4.92
CA PHE A 147 35.79 17.77 -4.57
C PHE A 147 36.68 16.85 -5.42
N LEU A 148 37.21 17.33 -6.56
CA LEU A 148 38.02 16.54 -7.49
C LEU A 148 39.53 16.56 -7.20
N ARG A 149 40.01 17.31 -6.19
CA ARG A 149 41.46 17.41 -5.92
C ARG A 149 41.99 16.51 -4.81
N ASP A 150 41.22 16.20 -3.76
CA ASP A 150 41.87 15.70 -2.53
C ASP A 150 41.57 14.25 -2.09
N HIS A 151 40.63 13.51 -2.69
CA HIS A 151 40.39 12.12 -2.24
C HIS A 151 40.09 11.13 -3.37
N VAL A 152 41.15 10.71 -4.05
CA VAL A 152 41.18 9.44 -4.80
C VAL A 152 41.86 8.39 -3.93
N GLN A 153 41.08 7.68 -3.12
CA GLN A 153 41.42 6.32 -2.71
C GLN A 153 40.33 5.38 -3.22
N PHE A 154 40.57 4.82 -4.41
CA PHE A 154 39.82 3.67 -4.91
C PHE A 154 40.11 2.47 -4.01
N ILE A 155 39.13 2.08 -3.20
CA ILE A 155 39.12 0.77 -2.54
C ILE A 155 38.92 -0.28 -3.64
N ARG A 156 39.97 -1.10 -3.84
CA ARG A 156 40.02 -2.27 -4.71
C ARG A 156 38.87 -3.25 -4.39
N LEU A 157 38.05 -3.58 -5.39
CA LEU A 157 37.28 -4.82 -5.39
C LEU A 157 38.22 -5.97 -5.77
N ARG A 158 38.32 -6.98 -4.91
CA ARG A 158 38.98 -8.27 -5.21
C ARG A 158 38.24 -8.96 -6.35
N GLU A 159 38.96 -9.29 -7.42
CA GLU A 159 38.52 -10.23 -8.44
C GLU A 159 38.43 -11.64 -7.84
N SER A 160 37.27 -12.28 -8.00
CA SER A 160 37.12 -13.71 -7.74
C SER A 160 37.69 -14.48 -8.92
N VAL A 161 38.73 -15.24 -8.60
CA VAL A 161 39.48 -16.19 -9.43
C VAL A 161 38.54 -17.11 -10.23
N ARG A 162 38.63 -17.08 -11.56
CA ARG A 162 38.36 -18.24 -12.42
C ARG A 162 39.69 -18.93 -12.71
N GLY A 163 39.75 -20.23 -12.45
CA GLY A 163 40.97 -21.04 -12.46
C GLY A 163 41.68 -21.11 -13.82
N LYS A 164 43.01 -21.08 -13.74
CA LYS A 164 43.96 -21.66 -14.70
C LYS A 164 43.84 -23.21 -14.66
N PRO A 165 44.18 -23.98 -15.71
CA PRO A 165 45.57 -24.10 -16.24
C PRO A 165 45.61 -24.33 -17.78
N HIS A 166 46.72 -24.35 -18.54
CA HIS A 166 48.14 -24.65 -18.35
C HIS A 166 49.00 -23.90 -19.39
N LEU A 167 50.28 -23.70 -19.04
CA LEU A 167 51.42 -23.40 -19.93
C LEU A 167 51.69 -24.65 -20.82
N VAL A 168 52.39 -24.64 -21.96
CA VAL A 168 53.82 -24.32 -22.18
C VAL A 168 54.10 -24.25 -23.72
N PRO A 169 55.32 -23.90 -24.20
CA PRO A 169 55.60 -23.15 -25.44
C PRO A 169 56.05 -24.13 -26.56
N VAL A 170 56.32 -23.73 -27.81
CA VAL A 170 57.43 -22.94 -28.36
C VAL A 170 57.00 -22.46 -29.75
#